data_AF-A0A3B9RUM3-F1
#
_entry.id   AF-A0A3B9RUM3-F1
#
_cell.length_a   1.000
_cell.length_b   1.000
_cell.length_c   1.000
_cell.angle_alpha   90.00
_cell.angle_beta   90.00
_cell.angle_gamma   90.00
#
_symmetry.space_group_name_H-M   'P 1'
#
loop_
_entity.id
_entity.type
_entity.pdbx_description
1 polymer ?
#
loop_
_entity_poly.entity_id
_entity_poly.type
_entity_poly.pdbx_seq_one_letter_code
_entity_poly.pdbx_strand_id
1 'polypeptide(L)'
;MLSLNATAALYYGTSLCSYPQYQCIKVARGDTWENLFTDETERDIVQRLNRTYNPLWLGKVIAVPVNMKYKTRLDFAPFPLKIRQDGEQRVVVDQNKLAWGAYDVKGNLINWGPISSGRDKCSDSNKSCRTMTGVFHFFSKENENSEFFG
;
A
#
# COMPACT_ATOMS: atom_id res chain seq x y z
N MET A 1 -16.12 -24.44 20.40
CA MET A 1 -14.80 -23.83 20.61
C MET A 1 -14.07 -23.85 19.28
N LEU A 2 -13.99 -22.71 18.59
CA LEU A 2 -13.15 -22.58 17.40
C LEU A 2 -11.76 -22.13 17.85
N SER A 3 -10.76 -22.96 17.57
CA SER A 3 -9.37 -22.68 17.90
C SER A 3 -8.87 -21.51 17.06
N LEU A 4 -8.48 -20.43 17.72
CA LEU A 4 -7.70 -19.34 17.13
C LEU A 4 -6.29 -19.88 16.84
N ASN A 5 -6.13 -20.49 15.67
CA ASN A 5 -4.78 -20.72 15.13
C ASN A 5 -4.16 -19.36 14.85
N ALA A 6 -3.02 -19.11 15.49
CA ALA A 6 -2.26 -17.88 15.45
C ALA A 6 -2.18 -17.32 14.02
N THR A 7 -2.88 -16.20 13.78
CA THR A 7 -2.74 -15.42 12.57
C THR A 7 -1.30 -14.90 12.54
N ALA A 8 -0.42 -15.54 11.77
CA ALA A 8 0.71 -14.84 11.18
C ALA A 8 0.16 -13.52 10.66
N ALA A 9 0.66 -12.40 11.16
CA ALA A 9 0.16 -11.06 10.84
C ALA A 9 -0.25 -11.03 9.37
N LEU A 10 -1.56 -10.96 9.10
CA LEU A 10 -2.09 -11.12 7.75
C LEU A 10 -1.46 -10.00 6.92
N TYR A 11 -0.49 -10.35 6.07
CA TYR A 11 0.05 -9.41 5.11
C TYR A 11 -1.13 -8.89 4.28
N TYR A 12 -1.21 -7.57 4.11
CA TYR A 12 -2.33 -6.94 3.42
C TYR A 12 -2.63 -7.62 2.08
N GLY A 13 -1.58 -7.90 1.29
CA GLY A 13 -1.70 -8.60 0.02
C GLY A 13 -2.39 -9.96 0.12
N THR A 14 -2.08 -10.77 1.14
CA THR A 14 -2.69 -12.10 1.32
C THR A 14 -4.18 -12.02 1.62
N SER A 15 -4.66 -10.93 2.24
CA SER A 15 -6.10 -10.74 2.45
C SER A 15 -6.88 -10.57 1.12
N LEU A 16 -6.20 -10.09 0.07
CA LEU A 16 -6.79 -9.92 -1.26
C LEU A 16 -7.06 -11.25 -1.96
N CYS A 17 -6.46 -12.35 -1.51
CA CYS A 17 -6.69 -13.70 -2.06
C CYS A 17 -8.15 -14.17 -1.92
N SER A 18 -8.93 -13.53 -1.06
CA SER A 18 -10.35 -13.83 -0.86
C SER A 18 -11.25 -13.30 -1.98
N TYR A 19 -10.73 -12.44 -2.88
CA TYR A 19 -11.51 -11.81 -3.92
C TYR A 19 -11.19 -12.38 -5.31
N PRO A 20 -12.21 -12.61 -6.17
CA PRO A 20 -12.05 -13.31 -7.45
C PRO A 20 -11.21 -12.54 -8.48
N GLN A 21 -11.06 -11.23 -8.34
CA GLN A 21 -10.23 -10.41 -9.23
C GLN A 21 -8.72 -10.57 -8.97
N TYR A 22 -8.32 -11.30 -7.93
CA TYR A 22 -6.93 -11.58 -7.62
C TYR A 22 -6.67 -13.08 -7.62
N GLN A 23 -5.57 -13.48 -8.26
CA GLN A 23 -4.97 -14.78 -8.14
C GLN A 23 -3.80 -14.68 -7.17
N CYS A 24 -3.74 -15.57 -6.18
CA CYS A 24 -2.61 -15.61 -5.27
C CYS A 24 -1.62 -16.70 -5.69
N ILE A 25 -0.36 -16.30 -5.79
CA ILE A 25 0.74 -17.21 -6.12
C ILE A 25 1.68 -17.33 -4.92
N LYS A 26 2.28 -18.51 -4.78
CA LYS A 26 3.29 -18.78 -3.77
C LYS A 26 4.66 -18.68 -4.43
N VAL A 27 5.49 -17.77 -3.94
CA VAL A 27 6.85 -17.52 -4.42
C VAL A 27 7.67 -18.80 -4.29
N ALA A 28 8.25 -19.25 -5.39
CA ALA A 28 9.14 -20.40 -5.49
C ALA A 28 10.60 -20.01 -5.25
N ARG A 29 11.49 -21.01 -5.25
CA ARG A 29 12.92 -20.76 -5.06
C ARG A 29 13.49 -20.11 -6.31
N GLY A 30 14.12 -18.94 -6.16
CA GLY A 30 14.73 -18.20 -7.27
C GLY A 30 13.82 -17.14 -7.90
N ASP A 31 12.56 -17.06 -7.47
CA ASP A 31 11.65 -16.00 -7.90
C ASP A 31 12.11 -14.63 -7.37
N THR A 32 12.11 -13.64 -8.26
CA THR A 32 12.33 -12.22 -7.97
C THR A 32 11.17 -11.41 -8.55
N TRP A 33 11.11 -10.12 -8.26
CA TRP A 33 10.05 -9.30 -8.85
C TRP A 33 10.21 -9.18 -10.36
N GLU A 34 11.44 -9.06 -10.84
CA GLU A 34 11.81 -8.82 -12.23
C GLU A 34 11.58 -10.04 -13.11
N ASN A 35 11.76 -11.25 -12.59
CA ASN A 35 11.52 -12.47 -13.35
C ASN A 35 10.04 -12.88 -13.37
N LEU A 36 9.29 -12.62 -12.29
CA LEU A 36 7.85 -12.89 -12.24
C LEU A 36 7.05 -11.84 -13.02
N PHE A 37 7.52 -10.59 -13.02
CA PHE A 37 6.86 -9.46 -13.68
C PHE A 37 7.90 -8.65 -14.46
N THR A 38 8.14 -9.07 -15.71
CA THR A 38 9.12 -8.42 -16.59
C THR A 38 8.71 -7.01 -16.97
N ASP A 39 7.40 -6.78 -17.15
CA ASP A 39 6.86 -5.44 -17.35
C ASP A 39 6.90 -4.63 -16.05
N GLU A 40 7.49 -3.44 -16.11
CA GLU A 40 7.71 -2.61 -14.91
C GLU A 40 6.41 -2.05 -14.34
N THR A 41 5.41 -1.82 -15.19
CA THR A 41 4.10 -1.29 -14.76
C THR A 41 3.32 -2.37 -14.02
N GLU A 42 3.29 -3.59 -14.57
CA GLU A 42 2.69 -4.74 -13.88
C GLU A 42 3.40 -5.01 -12.55
N ARG A 43 4.74 -4.97 -12.55
CA ARG A 43 5.56 -5.14 -11.34
C ARG A 43 5.22 -4.11 -10.27
N ASP A 44 5.16 -2.82 -10.61
CA ASP A 44 4.78 -1.75 -9.68
C ASP A 44 3.35 -1.95 -9.13
N ILE A 45 2.40 -2.35 -9.99
CA ILE A 45 1.02 -2.63 -9.56
C ILE A 45 0.99 -3.76 -8.52
N VAL A 46 1.66 -4.88 -8.79
CA VAL A 46 1.68 -6.04 -7.88
C VAL A 46 2.39 -5.70 -6.57
N GLN A 47 3.53 -4.99 -6.62
CA GLN A 47 4.25 -4.54 -5.42
C GLN A 47 3.38 -3.61 -4.55
N ARG A 48 2.69 -2.64 -5.17
CA ARG A 48 1.77 -1.75 -4.46
C ARG A 48 0.62 -2.51 -3.84
N LEU A 49 -0.04 -3.41 -4.57
CA LEU A 49 -1.15 -4.23 -4.04
C LEU A 49 -0.73 -5.04 -2.81
N ASN A 50 0.46 -5.61 -2.85
CA ASN A 50 1.02 -6.39 -1.74
C ASN A 50 1.69 -5.52 -0.65
N ARG A 51 1.66 -4.19 -0.79
CA ARG A 51 2.24 -3.20 0.13
C ARG A 51 3.72 -3.44 0.41
N THR A 52 4.48 -3.89 -0.59
CA THR A 52 5.89 -4.24 -0.39
C THR A 52 6.70 -4.16 -1.68
N TYR A 53 7.83 -3.45 -1.60
CA TYR A 53 8.90 -3.45 -2.61
C TYR A 53 10.09 -4.31 -2.18
N ASN A 54 10.01 -4.94 -1.01
CA ASN A 54 11.09 -5.75 -0.46
C ASN A 54 11.31 -6.99 -1.33
N PRO A 55 12.53 -7.55 -1.35
CA PRO A 55 12.81 -8.79 -2.04
C PRO A 55 11.83 -9.90 -1.69
N LEU A 56 11.50 -10.73 -2.68
CA LEU A 56 10.66 -11.91 -2.49
C LEU A 56 11.44 -12.98 -1.73
N TRP A 57 10.74 -13.72 -0.88
CA TRP A 57 11.29 -14.88 -0.16
C TRP A 57 10.47 -16.12 -0.43
N LEU A 58 11.14 -17.28 -0.38
CA LEU A 58 10.51 -18.58 -0.63
C LEU A 58 9.26 -18.77 0.23
N GLY A 59 8.17 -19.15 -0.41
CA GLY A 59 6.90 -19.46 0.25
C GLY A 59 6.03 -18.25 0.56
N LYS A 60 6.48 -17.01 0.29
CA LYS A 60 5.65 -15.81 0.38
C LYS A 60 4.44 -15.96 -0.53
N VAL A 61 3.25 -15.62 -0.05
CA VAL A 61 2.04 -15.56 -0.88
C VAL A 61 1.79 -14.12 -1.27
N ILE A 62 1.71 -13.86 -2.58
CA ILE A 62 1.43 -12.54 -3.14
C ILE A 62 0.15 -12.58 -3.98
N ALA A 63 -0.64 -11.51 -3.90
CA ALA A 63 -1.82 -11.31 -4.72
C ALA A 63 -1.45 -10.65 -6.06
N VAL A 64 -1.93 -11.21 -7.16
CA VAL A 64 -1.70 -10.74 -8.52
C VAL A 64 -3.06 -10.53 -9.18
N PRO A 65 -3.34 -9.37 -9.80
CA PRO A 65 -4.59 -9.19 -10.52
C PRO A 65 -4.75 -10.20 -11.65
N VAL A 66 -5.94 -10.78 -11.78
CA VAL A 66 -6.25 -11.72 -12.87
C VAL A 66 -6.24 -11.03 -14.24
N ASN A 67 -6.58 -9.73 -14.29
CA ASN A 67 -6.58 -8.95 -15.52
C ASN A 67 -6.03 -7.54 -15.28
N MET A 68 -4.89 -7.26 -15.92
CA MET A 68 -4.21 -5.96 -15.93
C MET A 68 -4.28 -5.27 -17.31
N LYS A 69 -4.82 -5.92 -18.33
CA LYS A 69 -4.86 -5.39 -19.69
C LYS A 69 -5.77 -4.16 -19.76
N TYR A 70 -5.28 -3.10 -20.39
CA TYR A 70 -5.97 -1.82 -20.54
C TYR A 70 -6.32 -1.11 -19.22
N LYS A 71 -5.71 -1.52 -18.11
CA LYS A 71 -5.85 -0.85 -16.82
C LYS A 71 -4.63 -0.01 -16.53
N THR A 72 -4.85 1.08 -15.83
CA THR A 72 -3.83 1.96 -15.28
C THR A 72 -3.58 1.61 -13.82
N ARG A 73 -2.51 2.17 -13.26
CA ARG A 73 -2.24 2.09 -11.82
C ARG A 73 -3.44 2.53 -10.98
N LEU A 74 -4.22 3.52 -11.42
CA LEU A 74 -5.34 4.07 -10.66
C LEU A 74 -6.51 3.09 -10.52
N ASP A 75 -6.68 2.17 -11.47
CA ASP A 75 -7.73 1.14 -11.42
C ASP A 75 -7.54 0.13 -10.28
N PHE A 76 -6.32 0.09 -9.71
CA PHE A 76 -5.96 -0.75 -8.56
C PHE A 76 -5.88 0.04 -7.25
N ALA A 77 -6.25 1.32 -7.26
CA ALA A 77 -6.26 2.13 -6.06
C ALA A 77 -7.31 1.61 -5.06
N PRO A 78 -6.99 1.54 -3.76
CA PRO A 78 -7.98 1.20 -2.73
C PRO A 78 -8.86 2.43 -2.37
N PHE A 79 -8.99 3.36 -3.31
CA PHE A 79 -9.62 4.66 -3.16
C PHE A 79 -10.54 4.92 -4.37
N PRO A 80 -11.65 5.64 -4.19
CA PRO A 80 -12.50 6.03 -5.31
C PRO A 80 -11.72 6.94 -6.28
N LEU A 81 -11.97 6.78 -7.59
CA LEU A 81 -11.34 7.63 -8.61
C LEU A 81 -11.79 9.10 -8.54
N LYS A 82 -12.94 9.36 -7.89
CA LYS A 82 -13.47 10.70 -7.70
C LYS A 82 -14.13 10.85 -6.32
N ILE A 83 -13.87 11.97 -5.67
CA ILE A 83 -14.47 12.36 -4.40
C ILE A 83 -15.09 13.76 -4.50
N ARG A 84 -16.01 14.08 -3.59
CA ARG A 84 -16.50 15.45 -3.43
C ARG A 84 -15.40 16.28 -2.75
N GLN A 85 -15.07 17.41 -3.35
CA GLN A 85 -14.12 18.36 -2.80
C GLN A 85 -14.58 19.79 -3.03
N ASP A 86 -14.05 20.68 -2.21
CA ASP A 86 -14.43 22.09 -2.13
C ASP A 86 -13.32 23.00 -2.70
N GLY A 87 -12.59 22.54 -3.73
CA GLY A 87 -11.61 23.35 -4.49
C GLY A 87 -10.15 23.24 -4.03
N GLU A 88 -9.81 22.34 -3.13
CA GLU A 88 -8.44 22.17 -2.61
C GLU A 88 -7.87 20.80 -2.96
N GLN A 89 -6.57 20.73 -3.26
CA GLN A 89 -5.87 19.45 -3.38
C GLN A 89 -5.82 18.76 -2.02
N ARG A 90 -6.01 17.43 -1.98
CA ARG A 90 -5.99 16.67 -0.72
C ARG A 90 -5.23 15.36 -0.87
N VAL A 91 -4.53 14.98 0.18
CA VAL A 91 -3.98 13.63 0.37
C VAL A 91 -4.82 12.93 1.43
N VAL A 92 -5.43 11.81 1.06
CA VAL A 92 -6.18 10.95 1.98
C VAL A 92 -5.28 9.80 2.38
N VAL A 93 -5.08 9.63 3.69
CA VAL A 93 -4.31 8.54 4.27
C VAL A 93 -5.25 7.61 5.02
N ASP A 94 -5.27 6.34 4.64
CA ASP A 94 -6.10 5.32 5.28
C ASP A 94 -5.19 4.23 5.87
N GLN A 95 -5.07 4.26 7.20
CA GLN A 95 -4.23 3.33 7.97
C GLN A 95 -4.76 1.89 7.94
N ASN A 96 -6.07 1.68 7.72
CA ASN A 96 -6.63 0.34 7.60
C ASN A 96 -6.32 -0.26 6.22
N LYS A 97 -6.30 0.58 5.18
CA LYS A 97 -5.93 0.17 3.81
C LYS A 97 -4.41 0.13 3.58
N LEU A 98 -3.64 0.61 4.56
CA LEU A 98 -2.20 0.83 4.47
C LEU A 98 -1.82 1.55 3.17
N ALA A 99 -2.57 2.61 2.84
CA ALA A 99 -2.36 3.34 1.61
C ALA A 99 -2.69 4.83 1.75
N TRP A 100 -2.18 5.61 0.80
CA TRP A 100 -2.54 7.01 0.59
C TRP A 100 -3.05 7.22 -0.84
N GLY A 101 -3.91 8.22 -1.03
CA GLY A 101 -4.39 8.69 -2.33
C GLY A 101 -4.34 10.21 -2.43
N ALA A 102 -3.78 10.75 -3.52
CA ALA A 102 -3.75 12.18 -3.80
C ALA A 102 -4.84 12.54 -4.83
N TYR A 103 -5.54 13.63 -4.54
CA TYR A 103 -6.62 14.15 -5.35
C TYR A 103 -6.34 15.59 -5.79
N ASP A 104 -6.66 15.91 -7.04
CA ASP A 104 -6.60 17.27 -7.58
C ASP A 104 -7.73 18.17 -7.02
N VAL A 105 -7.74 19.47 -7.34
CA VAL A 105 -8.75 20.44 -6.88
C VAL A 105 -10.19 20.12 -7.30
N LYS A 106 -10.37 19.23 -8.30
CA LYS A 106 -11.67 18.77 -8.79
C LYS A 106 -12.09 17.45 -8.13
N GLY A 107 -11.29 16.93 -7.20
CA GLY A 107 -11.51 15.66 -6.52
C GLY A 107 -11.20 14.43 -7.35
N ASN A 108 -10.44 14.52 -8.45
CA ASN A 108 -10.01 13.34 -9.21
C ASN A 108 -8.76 12.73 -8.58
N LEU A 109 -8.74 11.40 -8.42
CA LEU A 109 -7.56 10.68 -7.96
C LEU A 109 -6.46 10.78 -9.02
N ILE A 110 -5.33 11.35 -8.65
CA ILE A 110 -4.17 11.52 -9.56
C ILE A 110 -3.02 10.57 -9.20
N ASN A 111 -2.95 10.11 -7.94
CA ASN A 111 -1.91 9.16 -7.52
C ASN A 111 -2.32 8.40 -6.25
N TRP A 112 -1.68 7.26 -6.01
CA TRP A 112 -1.81 6.50 -4.76
C TRP A 112 -0.57 5.63 -4.51
N GLY A 113 -0.38 5.23 -3.26
CA GLY A 113 0.69 4.29 -2.92
C GLY A 113 0.51 3.66 -1.54
N PRO A 114 1.34 2.66 -1.22
CA PRO A 114 1.38 2.07 0.11
C PRO A 114 1.90 3.07 1.14
N ILE A 115 1.49 2.90 2.40
CA ILE A 115 2.13 3.53 3.56
C ILE A 115 2.58 2.45 4.54
N SER A 116 3.54 2.80 5.39
CA SER A 116 3.76 2.12 6.66
C SER A 116 3.27 3.06 7.75
N SER A 117 2.26 2.63 8.52
CA SER A 117 1.77 3.39 9.67
C SER A 117 2.27 2.76 10.97
N GLY A 118 2.31 3.58 12.02
CA GLY A 118 2.72 3.14 13.33
C GLY A 118 1.73 2.15 13.94
N ARG A 119 2.27 1.12 14.59
CA ARG A 119 1.52 0.08 15.32
C ARG A 119 0.94 0.62 16.63
N ASP A 120 -0.12 0.01 17.12
CA ASP A 120 -0.81 0.47 18.35
C ASP A 120 0.10 0.54 19.58
N LYS A 121 1.07 -0.38 19.70
CA LYS A 121 2.06 -0.38 20.79
C LYS A 121 3.48 -0.45 20.24
N CYS A 122 4.35 0.45 20.66
CA CYS A 122 5.77 0.44 20.30
C CYS A 122 6.48 -0.82 20.83
N SER A 123 7.54 -1.27 20.15
CA SER A 123 8.35 -2.42 20.63
C SER A 123 9.34 -2.04 21.73
N ASP A 124 9.72 -0.76 21.79
CA ASP A 124 10.79 -0.19 22.60
C ASP A 124 10.27 0.68 23.76
N SER A 125 8.96 0.90 23.86
CA SER A 125 8.36 1.68 24.93
C SER A 125 6.95 1.19 25.28
N ASN A 126 6.48 1.56 26.47
CA ASN A 126 5.08 1.35 26.88
C ASN A 126 4.11 2.38 26.27
N LYS A 127 4.58 3.25 25.38
CA LYS A 127 3.75 4.26 24.72
C LYS A 127 3.09 3.70 23.45
N SER A 128 2.03 4.37 23.02
CA SER A 128 1.43 4.10 21.71
C SER A 128 2.34 4.65 20.61
N CYS A 129 2.51 3.88 19.55
CA CYS A 129 3.18 4.30 18.31
C CYS A 129 2.17 4.60 17.19
N ARG A 130 0.87 4.63 17.50
CA ARG A 130 -0.18 4.76 16.48
C ARG A 130 -0.08 6.10 15.78
N THR A 131 -0.09 6.08 14.44
CA THR A 131 -0.12 7.33 13.66
C THR A 131 -1.44 8.07 13.94
N MET A 132 -1.34 9.36 14.22
CA MET A 132 -2.49 10.19 14.54
C MET A 132 -3.49 10.27 13.38
N THR A 133 -4.79 10.36 13.69
CA THR A 133 -5.86 10.58 12.73
C THR A 133 -6.43 11.99 12.88
N GLY A 134 -6.68 12.68 11.77
CA GLY A 134 -7.20 14.04 11.78
C GLY A 134 -7.00 14.73 10.44
N VAL A 135 -7.29 16.03 10.41
CA VAL A 135 -7.00 16.89 9.26
C VAL A 135 -5.70 17.64 9.56
N PHE A 136 -4.72 17.49 8.68
CA PHE A 136 -3.40 18.10 8.80
C PHE A 136 -3.06 18.83 7.50
N HIS A 137 -2.14 19.78 7.59
CA HIS A 137 -1.64 20.54 6.45
C HIS A 137 -0.14 20.27 6.31
N PHE A 138 0.33 20.17 5.07
CA PHE A 138 1.77 20.12 4.80
C PHE A 138 2.35 21.52 5.01
N PHE A 139 3.27 21.68 5.97
CA PHE A 139 3.91 22.97 6.26
C PHE A 139 5.23 23.13 5.53
N SER A 140 6.04 22.09 5.49
CA SER A 140 7.31 22.03 4.80
C SER A 140 7.56 20.62 4.27
N LYS A 141 8.43 20.52 3.27
CA LYS A 141 8.96 19.27 2.75
C LYS A 141 10.46 19.46 2.60
N GLU A 142 11.23 18.60 3.26
CA GLU A 142 12.67 18.54 3.04
C GLU A 142 12.99 17.91 1.68
N ASN A 143 14.03 18.42 1.04
CA ASN A 143 14.50 17.96 -0.25
C ASN A 143 15.70 17.03 -0.06
N GLU A 144 16.16 16.41 -1.16
CA GLU A 144 17.29 15.47 -1.15
C GLU A 144 18.62 16.11 -0.68
N ASN A 145 18.71 17.44 -0.67
CA ASN A 145 19.88 18.24 -0.28
C ASN A 145 19.73 18.95 1.08
N SER A 146 18.78 18.54 1.92
CA SER A 146 18.61 19.17 3.24
C SER A 146 19.69 18.70 4.22
N GLU A 147 20.71 19.54 4.45
CA GLU A 147 21.68 19.35 5.52
C GLU A 147 21.03 19.65 6.88
N PHE A 148 21.07 18.67 7.79
CA PHE A 148 20.56 18.80 9.14
C PHE A 148 21.58 19.60 9.97
N PHE A 149 21.40 20.91 10.09
CA PHE A 149 22.12 21.70 11.09
C PHE A 149 21.44 21.47 12.44
N GLY A 150 22.02 20.57 13.24
CA GLY A 150 21.75 20.40 14.66
C GLY A 150 22.77 21.14 15.51
#